data_AF-A0A395YIK6-F1
#
_entry.id   AF-A0A395YIK6-F1
#
_cell.length_a   1.000
_cell.length_b   1.000
_cell.length_c   1.000
_cell.angle_alpha   90.00
_cell.angle_beta   90.00
_cell.angle_gamma   90.00
#
_symmetry.space_group_name_H-M   'P 1'
#
loop_
_entity.id
_entity.type
_entity.pdbx_description
1 polymer ?
#
loop_
_entity_poly.entity_id
_entity_poly.type
_entity_poly.pdbx_seq_one_letter_code
_entity_poly.pdbx_strand_id
1 'polypeptide(L)'
;MIKRRFSTKFDERISLYSIIFHFTIKFELYRMNLIGGSSVEDMKNEKFVRTTLRQLGAAQTYRGFDYTIDGALLILEDENRLKYVTKTLYPDIAQKHNTSWYCVERDIRTIVDVIWNNGDKEMLLCMSGENLEEKPNNAKFLKILSEYAAKMNQNHSCSGSKSFNDEKCSGENCEKLTRIKNQVKKLEEENKKLKETIGWMYRMIWDLINRMKDSR
;
A
#
# COMPACT_ATOMS: atom_id res chain seq x y z
N MET A 1 -0.19 -1.17 75.02
CA MET A 1 0.43 0.06 74.45
C MET A 1 1.66 -0.41 73.70
N ILE A 2 1.80 -0.30 72.37
CA ILE A 2 1.97 0.92 71.58
C ILE A 2 1.51 0.66 70.13
N LYS A 3 0.62 1.52 69.61
CA LYS A 3 0.33 1.71 68.17
C LYS A 3 1.40 2.63 67.57
N ARG A 4 1.90 2.33 66.37
CA ARG A 4 2.41 3.25 65.30
C ARG A 4 2.82 2.35 64.12
N ARG A 5 2.09 2.18 63.00
CA ARG A 5 1.57 3.10 61.96
C ARG A 5 2.67 3.69 61.07
N PHE A 6 3.09 2.95 60.03
CA PHE A 6 3.68 3.34 58.72
C PHE A 6 3.74 2.02 57.92
N SER A 7 3.29 1.82 56.68
CA SER A 7 3.08 2.71 55.54
C SER A 7 2.08 2.06 54.58
N THR A 8 0.88 2.63 54.43
CA THR A 8 -0.11 2.27 53.40
C THR A 8 0.10 3.08 52.11
N LYS A 9 1.31 3.63 51.89
CA LYS A 9 1.62 4.53 50.75
C LYS A 9 2.35 3.87 49.58
N PHE A 10 2.61 2.56 49.65
CA PHE A 10 3.41 1.85 48.65
C PHE A 10 2.59 1.08 47.60
N ASP A 11 1.32 0.76 47.91
CA ASP A 11 0.50 -0.10 47.03
C ASP A 11 -0.26 0.63 45.91
N GLU A 12 -0.65 1.90 46.12
CA GLU A 12 -1.37 2.67 45.08
C GLU A 12 -0.46 3.07 43.91
N ARG A 13 0.83 3.30 44.16
CA ARG A 13 1.78 3.70 43.10
C ARG A 13 2.15 2.55 42.17
N ILE A 14 2.20 1.31 42.67
CA ILE A 14 2.48 0.13 41.83
C ILE A 14 1.32 -0.11 40.85
N SER A 15 0.08 0.09 41.29
CA SER A 15 -1.11 0.00 40.43
C SER A 15 -1.10 1.07 39.33
N LEU A 16 -0.81 2.33 39.68
CA LEU A 16 -0.73 3.43 38.70
C LEU A 16 0.41 3.24 37.69
N TYR A 17 1.60 2.80 38.10
CA TYR A 17 2.69 2.52 37.14
C TYR A 17 2.37 1.33 36.24
N SER A 18 1.69 0.29 36.72
CA SER A 18 1.26 -0.85 35.91
C SER A 18 0.16 -0.47 34.92
N ILE A 19 -0.82 0.34 35.35
CA ILE A 19 -1.88 0.87 34.49
C ILE A 19 -1.30 1.83 33.46
N ILE A 20 -0.44 2.79 33.86
CA ILE A 20 0.20 3.73 32.95
C ILE A 20 1.11 3.00 31.98
N PHE A 21 1.95 2.05 32.43
CA PHE A 21 2.83 1.26 31.56
C PHE A 21 2.03 0.40 30.57
N HIS A 22 0.95 -0.23 31.00
CA HIS A 22 0.08 -0.98 30.11
C HIS A 22 -0.68 -0.06 29.15
N PHE A 23 -1.05 1.16 29.56
CA PHE A 23 -1.69 2.14 28.70
C PHE A 23 -0.70 2.75 27.69
N THR A 24 0.54 3.06 28.07
CA THR A 24 1.57 3.53 27.14
C THR A 24 2.05 2.44 26.21
N ILE A 25 2.23 1.20 26.67
CA ILE A 25 2.55 0.07 25.79
C ILE A 25 1.39 -0.20 24.84
N LYS A 26 0.13 -0.18 25.30
CA LYS A 26 -1.03 -0.38 24.43
C LYS A 26 -1.26 0.79 23.47
N PHE A 27 -0.97 2.02 23.89
CA PHE A 27 -1.03 3.24 23.06
C PHE A 27 0.10 3.26 22.02
N GLU A 28 1.33 2.90 22.39
CA GLU A 28 2.46 2.78 21.44
C GLU A 28 2.30 1.56 20.51
N LEU A 29 1.76 0.43 20.98
CA LEU A 29 1.41 -0.71 20.10
C LEU A 29 0.26 -0.35 19.13
N TYR A 30 -0.70 0.49 19.55
CA TYR A 30 -1.75 1.00 18.67
C TYR A 30 -1.19 2.00 17.65
N ARG A 31 -0.24 2.84 18.09
CA ARG A 31 0.53 3.76 17.22
C ARG A 31 1.41 3.03 16.21
N MET A 32 2.01 1.89 16.60
CA MET A 32 2.78 1.04 15.69
C MET A 32 1.88 0.27 14.70
N ASN A 33 0.68 -0.16 15.12
CA ASN A 33 -0.30 -0.79 14.22
C ASN A 33 -1.03 0.20 13.28
N LEU A 34 -1.12 1.48 13.64
CA LEU A 34 -1.76 2.52 12.80
C LEU A 34 -0.84 3.10 11.71
N ILE A 35 0.48 2.92 11.81
CA ILE A 35 1.46 3.48 10.85
C ILE A 35 2.03 2.39 9.92
N GLY A 36 1.99 1.12 10.34
CA GLY A 36 2.67 0.02 9.65
C GLY A 36 1.94 -0.60 8.46
N GLY A 37 0.63 -0.36 8.30
CA GLY A 37 -0.19 -1.01 7.27
C GLY A 37 -0.24 -0.27 5.93
N SER A 38 -0.35 1.05 5.95
CA SER A 38 -0.48 1.87 4.73
C SER A 38 0.88 2.15 4.06
N SER A 39 1.89 2.57 4.82
CA SER A 39 3.15 3.06 4.23
C SER A 39 3.92 2.05 3.36
N VAL A 40 3.85 0.75 3.66
CA VAL A 40 4.51 -0.29 2.84
C VAL A 40 3.72 -0.59 1.58
N GLU A 41 2.39 -0.62 1.68
CA GLU A 41 1.50 -0.87 0.55
C GLU A 41 1.50 0.31 -0.44
N ASP A 42 1.50 1.54 0.09
CA ASP A 42 1.60 2.77 -0.71
C ASP A 42 2.90 2.81 -1.51
N MET A 43 4.03 2.44 -0.90
CA MET A 43 5.33 2.38 -1.59
C MET A 43 5.36 1.30 -2.69
N LYS A 44 4.70 0.16 -2.45
CA LYS A 44 4.58 -0.91 -3.45
C LYS A 44 3.71 -0.46 -4.63
N ASN A 45 2.57 0.17 -4.34
CA ASN A 45 1.64 0.71 -5.35
C ASN A 45 2.29 1.83 -6.15
N GLU A 46 3.00 2.75 -5.51
CA GLU A 46 3.70 3.84 -6.20
C GLU A 46 4.72 3.29 -7.20
N LYS A 47 5.57 2.35 -6.74
CA LYS A 47 6.57 1.73 -7.60
C LYS A 47 5.94 0.98 -8.76
N PHE A 48 4.82 0.31 -8.51
CA PHE A 48 4.07 -0.40 -9.53
C PHE A 48 3.51 0.55 -10.59
N VAL A 49 2.71 1.54 -10.18
CA VAL A 49 2.10 2.54 -11.08
C VAL A 49 3.18 3.25 -11.90
N ARG A 50 4.28 3.66 -11.27
CA ARG A 50 5.42 4.27 -11.95
C ARG A 50 6.00 3.37 -13.05
N THR A 51 6.14 2.07 -12.77
CA THR A 51 6.68 1.10 -13.73
C THR A 51 5.70 0.88 -14.88
N THR A 52 4.40 0.75 -14.58
CA THR A 52 3.33 0.61 -15.57
C THR A 52 3.28 1.81 -16.51
N LEU A 53 3.37 3.04 -16.00
CA LEU A 53 3.37 4.24 -16.85
C LEU A 53 4.57 4.28 -17.80
N ARG A 54 5.74 3.83 -17.36
CA ARG A 54 6.92 3.70 -18.24
C ARG A 54 6.72 2.64 -19.31
N GLN A 55 6.12 1.51 -18.97
CA GLN A 55 5.81 0.45 -19.93
C GLN A 55 4.78 0.90 -20.98
N LEU A 56 3.80 1.71 -20.58
CA LEU A 56 2.84 2.35 -21.49
C LEU A 56 3.47 3.40 -22.43
N GLY A 57 4.74 3.77 -22.23
CA GLY A 57 5.45 4.72 -23.08
C GLY A 57 5.50 6.16 -22.55
N ALA A 58 5.03 6.42 -21.33
CA ALA A 58 5.16 7.74 -20.71
C ALA A 58 6.57 7.95 -20.11
N ALA A 59 7.23 9.03 -20.52
CA ALA A 59 8.51 9.44 -19.97
C ALA A 59 8.36 10.28 -18.71
N GLN A 60 9.30 10.16 -17.76
CA GLN A 60 9.30 10.96 -16.53
C GLN A 60 9.64 12.45 -16.76
N THR A 61 10.10 12.81 -17.96
CA THR A 61 10.34 14.22 -18.33
C THR A 61 9.05 15.05 -18.36
N TYR A 62 7.89 14.41 -18.53
CA TYR A 62 6.60 15.08 -18.47
C TYR A 62 6.15 15.26 -17.02
N ARG A 63 5.81 16.49 -16.61
CA ARG A 63 5.27 16.77 -15.26
C ARG A 63 4.02 15.96 -14.93
N GLY A 64 3.19 15.70 -15.92
CA GLY A 64 1.99 14.87 -15.77
C GLY A 64 2.27 13.45 -15.32
N PHE A 65 3.52 12.97 -15.45
CA PHE A 65 3.93 11.64 -15.00
C PHE A 65 3.76 11.50 -13.50
N ASP A 66 4.31 12.42 -12.71
CA ASP A 66 4.19 12.39 -11.25
C ASP A 66 2.76 12.71 -10.80
N TYR A 67 2.05 13.58 -11.51
CA TYR A 67 0.63 13.88 -11.23
C TYR A 67 -0.27 12.66 -11.43
N THR A 68 0.04 11.83 -12.44
CA THR A 68 -0.71 10.60 -12.73
C THR A 68 -0.47 9.55 -11.66
N ILE A 69 0.78 9.41 -11.18
CA ILE A 69 1.11 8.52 -10.07
C ILE A 69 0.30 8.92 -8.82
N ASP A 70 0.38 10.20 -8.43
CA ASP A 70 -0.33 10.69 -7.26
C ASP A 70 -1.85 10.57 -7.41
N GLY A 71 -2.38 10.84 -8.60
CA GLY A 71 -3.80 10.65 -8.89
C GLY A 71 -4.24 9.19 -8.71
N ALA A 72 -3.45 8.23 -9.23
CA ALA A 72 -3.77 6.81 -9.08
C ALA A 72 -3.71 6.36 -7.61
N LEU A 73 -2.71 6.81 -6.85
CA LEU A 73 -2.58 6.49 -5.42
C LEU A 73 -3.75 7.06 -4.60
N LEU A 74 -4.12 8.32 -4.82
CA LEU A 74 -5.26 8.93 -4.15
C LEU A 74 -6.57 8.20 -4.47
N ILE A 75 -6.76 7.72 -5.70
CA ILE A 75 -7.95 6.92 -6.07
C ILE A 75 -7.93 5.55 -5.39
N LEU A 76 -6.76 4.92 -5.22
CA LEU A 76 -6.62 3.67 -4.48
C LEU A 76 -7.00 3.85 -2.99
N GLU A 77 -6.70 5.01 -2.41
CA GLU A 77 -7.11 5.36 -1.05
C GLU A 77 -8.63 5.61 -0.93
N ASP A 78 -9.22 6.35 -1.87
CA ASP A 78 -10.66 6.63 -1.91
C ASP A 78 -11.18 6.75 -3.35
N GLU A 79 -11.92 5.72 -3.77
CA GLU A 79 -12.52 5.63 -5.11
C GLU A 79 -13.50 6.79 -5.40
N ASN A 80 -14.11 7.41 -4.37
CA ASN A 80 -15.04 8.52 -4.57
C ASN A 80 -14.40 9.76 -5.18
N ARG A 81 -13.06 9.89 -5.11
CA ARG A 81 -12.31 10.97 -5.75
C ARG A 81 -12.47 10.97 -7.27
N LEU A 82 -12.73 9.82 -7.87
CA LEU A 82 -13.01 9.70 -9.30
C LEU A 82 -14.32 10.37 -9.71
N LYS A 83 -15.31 10.46 -8.81
CA LYS A 83 -16.61 11.12 -9.10
C LYS A 83 -16.46 12.65 -9.15
N TYR A 84 -15.47 13.19 -8.45
CA TYR A 84 -15.29 14.63 -8.25
C TYR A 84 -13.89 15.10 -8.63
N VAL A 85 -13.38 14.62 -9.77
CA VAL A 85 -11.98 14.82 -10.19
C VAL A 85 -11.53 16.29 -10.16
N THR A 86 -12.37 17.22 -10.63
CA THR A 86 -12.05 18.67 -10.65
C THR A 86 -12.21 19.36 -9.30
N LYS A 87 -12.95 18.78 -8.36
CA LYS A 87 -13.27 19.38 -7.05
C LYS A 87 -12.43 18.82 -5.92
N THR A 88 -11.92 17.60 -6.05
CA THR A 88 -11.15 16.93 -5.00
C THR A 88 -9.80 16.46 -5.52
N LEU A 89 -9.78 15.57 -6.52
CA LEU A 89 -8.52 14.93 -6.96
C LEU A 89 -7.48 15.93 -7.50
N TYR A 90 -7.86 16.77 -8.47
CA TYR A 90 -6.93 17.73 -9.06
C TYR A 90 -6.49 18.82 -8.08
N PRO A 91 -7.37 19.41 -7.24
CA PRO A 91 -6.94 20.31 -6.17
C PRO A 91 -5.92 19.70 -5.20
N ASP A 92 -6.11 18.44 -4.79
CA ASP A 92 -5.19 17.80 -3.84
C ASP A 92 -3.80 17.57 -4.45
N ILE A 93 -3.74 17.11 -5.71
CA ILE A 93 -2.47 16.99 -6.45
C ILE A 93 -1.84 18.38 -6.65
N ALA A 94 -2.65 19.38 -6.98
CA ALA A 94 -2.19 20.74 -7.20
C ALA A 94 -1.56 21.34 -5.94
N GLN A 95 -2.18 21.11 -4.77
CA GLN A 95 -1.64 21.50 -3.48
C GLN A 95 -0.30 20.82 -3.19
N LYS A 96 -0.20 19.50 -3.45
CA LYS A 96 1.04 18.74 -3.24
C LYS A 96 2.20 19.23 -4.12
N HIS A 97 1.91 19.60 -5.36
CA HIS A 97 2.92 20.04 -6.35
C HIS A 97 3.07 21.55 -6.48
N ASN A 98 2.42 22.32 -5.60
CA ASN A 98 2.42 23.79 -5.62
C ASN A 98 2.09 24.36 -7.02
N THR A 99 1.03 23.85 -7.64
CA THR A 99 0.55 24.22 -8.97
C THR A 99 -0.96 24.50 -8.95
N SER A 100 -1.58 24.72 -10.12
CA SER A 100 -3.04 24.86 -10.23
C SER A 100 -3.70 23.56 -10.68
N TRP A 101 -4.94 23.32 -10.27
CA TRP A 101 -5.72 22.15 -10.69
C TRP A 101 -5.88 22.08 -12.23
N TYR A 102 -5.90 23.23 -12.92
CA TYR A 102 -5.94 23.29 -14.38
C TYR A 102 -4.63 22.82 -15.02
N CYS A 103 -3.48 23.11 -14.40
CA CYS A 103 -2.20 22.55 -14.84
C CYS A 103 -2.13 21.04 -14.62
N VAL A 104 -2.66 20.54 -13.50
CA VAL A 104 -2.73 19.10 -13.23
C VAL A 104 -3.56 18.39 -14.31
N GLU A 105 -4.76 18.87 -14.60
CA GLU A 105 -5.61 18.30 -15.66
C GLU A 105 -4.87 18.27 -17.00
N ARG A 106 -4.32 19.42 -17.40
CA ARG A 106 -3.64 19.56 -18.70
C ARG A 106 -2.46 18.60 -18.83
N ASP A 107 -1.61 18.56 -17.80
CA ASP A 107 -0.39 17.76 -17.85
C ASP A 107 -0.74 16.25 -17.81
N ILE A 108 -1.80 15.84 -17.09
CA ILE A 108 -2.32 14.46 -17.18
C ILE A 108 -2.87 14.16 -18.58
N ARG A 109 -3.63 15.09 -19.18
CA ARG A 109 -4.11 14.91 -20.56
C ARG A 109 -2.97 14.74 -21.55
N THR A 110 -1.86 15.47 -21.38
CA THR A 110 -0.65 15.26 -22.18
C THR A 110 -0.09 13.85 -22.02
N ILE A 111 -0.07 13.28 -20.81
CA ILE A 111 0.33 11.88 -20.62
C ILE A 111 -0.58 10.92 -21.38
N VAL A 112 -1.90 11.11 -21.28
CA VAL A 112 -2.87 10.27 -21.99
C VAL A 112 -2.69 10.39 -23.52
N ASP A 113 -2.45 11.60 -24.01
CA ASP A 113 -2.18 11.87 -25.43
C ASP A 113 -0.90 11.18 -25.92
N VAL A 114 0.17 11.24 -25.13
CA VAL A 114 1.45 10.59 -25.46
C VAL A 114 1.30 9.08 -25.50
N ILE A 115 0.66 8.48 -24.48
CA ILE A 115 0.43 7.03 -24.43
C ILE A 115 -0.46 6.58 -25.58
N TRP A 116 -1.53 7.31 -25.88
CA TRP A 116 -2.48 6.91 -26.91
C TRP A 116 -1.90 6.94 -28.33
N ASN A 117 -1.08 7.96 -28.64
CA ASN A 117 -0.57 8.16 -29.99
C ASN A 117 0.78 7.47 -30.23
N ASN A 118 1.63 7.38 -29.21
CA ASN A 118 3.03 6.96 -29.35
C ASN A 118 3.43 5.82 -28.40
N GLY A 119 2.55 5.43 -27.49
CA GLY A 119 2.81 4.41 -26.47
C GLY A 119 2.32 3.01 -26.84
N ASP A 120 2.33 2.12 -25.85
CA ASP A 120 1.82 0.75 -25.99
C ASP A 120 0.29 0.73 -25.81
N LYS A 121 -0.42 0.92 -26.92
CA LYS A 121 -1.89 0.91 -26.95
C LYS A 121 -2.47 -0.48 -26.65
N GLU A 122 -1.78 -1.55 -27.03
CA GLU A 122 -2.24 -2.92 -26.77
C GLU A 122 -2.23 -3.23 -25.27
N MET A 123 -1.17 -2.82 -24.57
CA MET A 123 -1.09 -2.91 -23.12
C MET A 123 -2.20 -2.09 -22.45
N LEU A 124 -2.46 -0.86 -22.91
CA LEU A 124 -3.55 -0.03 -22.37
C LEU A 124 -4.93 -0.69 -22.52
N LEU A 125 -5.20 -1.29 -23.68
CA LEU A 125 -6.42 -2.05 -23.96
C LEU A 125 -6.55 -3.25 -23.01
N CYS A 126 -5.48 -4.03 -22.87
CA CYS A 126 -5.40 -5.17 -21.96
C CYS A 126 -5.66 -4.78 -20.49
N MET A 127 -5.11 -3.64 -20.05
CA MET A 127 -5.35 -3.12 -18.69
C MET A 127 -6.81 -2.70 -18.47
N SER A 128 -7.45 -2.13 -19.49
CA SER A 128 -8.84 -1.66 -19.38
C SER A 128 -9.86 -2.79 -19.29
N GLY A 129 -9.53 -3.98 -19.81
CA GLY A 129 -10.46 -5.12 -19.89
C GLY A 129 -11.59 -4.93 -20.91
N GLU A 130 -11.56 -3.85 -21.68
CA GLU A 130 -12.53 -3.51 -22.72
C GLU A 130 -11.82 -3.01 -23.98
N ASN A 131 -12.52 -3.00 -25.12
CA ASN A 131 -11.98 -2.40 -26.32
C ASN A 131 -12.15 -0.88 -26.27
N LEU A 132 -11.05 -0.14 -26.14
CA LEU A 132 -11.04 1.32 -26.24
C LEU A 132 -10.99 1.71 -27.71
N GLU A 133 -12.16 2.00 -28.29
CA GLU A 133 -12.27 2.51 -29.66
C GLU A 133 -11.68 3.93 -29.78
N GLU A 134 -11.86 4.73 -28.73
CA GLU A 134 -11.40 6.12 -28.64
C GLU A 134 -10.44 6.34 -27.47
N LYS A 135 -9.68 7.43 -27.56
CA LYS A 135 -8.75 7.86 -26.50
C LYS A 135 -9.52 8.04 -25.19
N PRO A 136 -9.11 7.41 -24.07
CA PRO A 136 -9.80 7.56 -22.80
C PRO A 136 -9.69 9.01 -22.31
N ASN A 137 -10.74 9.50 -21.65
CA ASN A 137 -10.65 10.74 -20.87
C ASN A 137 -9.70 10.54 -19.68
N ASN A 138 -9.07 11.60 -19.17
CA ASN A 138 -8.17 11.60 -18.02
C ASN A 138 -8.74 10.80 -16.84
N ALA A 139 -10.02 11.02 -16.48
CA ALA A 139 -10.67 10.29 -15.39
C ALA A 139 -10.77 8.78 -15.66
N LYS A 140 -11.13 8.40 -16.90
CA LYS A 140 -11.21 7.00 -17.32
C LYS A 140 -9.84 6.34 -17.33
N PHE A 141 -8.82 7.05 -17.81
CA PHE A 141 -7.43 6.59 -17.80
C PHE A 141 -6.92 6.36 -16.38
N LEU A 142 -7.14 7.32 -15.47
CA LEU A 142 -6.76 7.19 -14.06
C LEU A 142 -7.48 6.01 -13.40
N LYS A 143 -8.77 5.79 -13.69
CA LYS A 143 -9.54 4.63 -13.23
C LYS A 143 -8.90 3.31 -13.68
N ILE A 144 -8.61 3.17 -14.98
CA ILE A 144 -7.97 1.97 -15.54
C ILE A 144 -6.65 1.68 -14.82
N LEU A 145 -5.84 2.73 -14.63
CA LEU A 145 -4.54 2.59 -13.99
C LEU A 145 -4.65 2.19 -12.51
N SER A 146 -5.57 2.81 -11.75
CA SER A 146 -5.80 2.46 -10.35
C SER A 146 -6.38 1.06 -10.19
N GLU A 147 -7.36 0.67 -11.01
CA GLU A 147 -7.93 -0.68 -10.97
C GLU A 147 -6.88 -1.74 -11.32
N TYR A 148 -6.01 -1.46 -12.31
CA TYR A 148 -4.93 -2.36 -12.67
C TYR A 148 -3.93 -2.55 -11.52
N ALA A 149 -3.58 -1.47 -10.82
CA ALA A 149 -2.73 -1.52 -9.62
C ALA A 149 -3.40 -2.33 -8.49
N ALA A 150 -4.70 -2.12 -8.25
CA ALA A 150 -5.45 -2.87 -7.24
C ALA A 150 -5.51 -4.39 -7.55
N LYS A 151 -5.70 -4.76 -8.81
CA LYS A 151 -5.79 -6.17 -9.26
C LYS A 151 -4.47 -6.94 -9.08
N MET A 152 -3.32 -6.27 -9.18
CA MET A 152 -2.01 -6.92 -8.97
C MET A 152 -1.79 -7.41 -7.53
N ASN A 153 -2.48 -6.83 -6.56
CA ASN A 153 -2.48 -7.34 -5.18
C ASN A 153 -3.25 -8.65 -5.03
N GLN A 154 -3.97 -9.07 -6.07
CA GLN A 154 -4.76 -10.30 -6.10
C GLN A 154 -4.24 -11.31 -7.14
N ASN A 155 -2.92 -11.47 -7.33
CA ASN A 155 -2.29 -12.58 -8.10
C ASN A 155 -2.84 -12.90 -9.50
N HIS A 156 -3.68 -12.04 -10.10
CA HIS A 156 -4.25 -12.25 -11.41
C HIS A 156 -3.40 -11.51 -12.44
N SER A 157 -2.48 -12.24 -13.06
CA SER A 157 -1.88 -11.80 -14.32
C SER A 157 -2.99 -11.61 -15.35
N CYS A 158 -3.08 -10.43 -15.95
CA CYS A 158 -3.93 -10.22 -17.12
C CYS A 158 -3.38 -11.10 -18.26
N SER A 159 -3.93 -12.29 -18.42
CA SER A 159 -3.73 -13.16 -19.58
C SER A 159 -4.67 -12.67 -20.68
N GLY A 160 -4.15 -11.83 -21.57
CA GLY A 160 -4.87 -11.34 -22.74
C GLY A 160 -5.36 -12.49 -23.64
N SER A 161 -6.55 -12.35 -24.20
CA SER A 161 -7.06 -13.20 -25.27
C SER A 161 -6.42 -12.81 -26.62
N LYS A 162 -5.45 -13.64 -27.05
CA LYS A 162 -4.85 -13.96 -28.40
C LYS A 162 -5.32 -13.13 -29.62
N SER A 163 -4.47 -12.69 -30.57
CA SER A 163 -3.46 -13.46 -31.34
C SER A 163 -2.58 -12.57 -32.27
N PHE A 164 -1.25 -12.74 -32.27
CA PHE A 164 -0.39 -12.72 -33.48
C PHE A 164 0.95 -13.44 -33.19
N ASN A 165 1.46 -14.19 -34.17
CA ASN A 165 2.47 -15.24 -33.99
C ASN A 165 3.90 -14.72 -33.76
N ASP A 166 4.56 -15.40 -32.82
CA ASP A 166 5.97 -15.79 -32.75
C ASP A 166 7.08 -14.73 -32.81
N GLU A 167 7.53 -14.32 -31.61
CA GLU A 167 8.95 -14.31 -31.27
C GLU A 167 9.19 -14.84 -29.83
N LYS A 168 9.15 -16.17 -29.74
CA LYS A 168 9.93 -17.06 -28.87
C LYS A 168 10.58 -16.44 -27.61
N CYS A 169 9.86 -16.45 -26.50
CA CYS A 169 10.48 -16.63 -25.18
C CYS A 169 10.03 -17.99 -24.62
N SER A 170 10.94 -18.95 -24.71
CA SER A 170 10.78 -20.29 -24.17
C SER A 170 10.60 -20.25 -22.65
N GLY A 171 9.38 -20.59 -22.21
CA GLY A 171 9.06 -21.43 -21.06
C GLY A 171 9.57 -20.98 -19.69
N GLU A 172 8.65 -20.49 -18.86
CA GLU A 172 8.34 -20.88 -17.47
C GLU A 172 9.44 -21.30 -16.46
N ASN A 173 10.72 -21.07 -16.71
CA ASN A 173 11.76 -21.33 -15.71
C ASN A 173 12.88 -20.30 -15.80
N CYS A 174 12.54 -19.03 -15.54
CA CYS A 174 13.56 -18.10 -15.12
C CYS A 174 14.03 -18.55 -13.74
N GLU A 175 15.21 -19.16 -13.67
CA GLU A 175 15.85 -19.64 -12.44
C GLU A 175 15.87 -18.55 -11.35
N LYS A 176 15.97 -17.27 -11.75
CA LYS A 176 15.85 -16.10 -10.88
C LYS A 176 14.46 -15.96 -10.25
N LEU A 177 13.37 -16.18 -11.01
CA LEU A 177 12.00 -16.09 -10.52
C LEU A 177 11.70 -17.22 -9.53
N THR A 178 12.13 -18.45 -9.82
CA THR A 178 11.98 -19.60 -8.91
C THR A 178 12.77 -19.40 -7.63
N ARG A 179 13.98 -18.85 -7.71
CA ARG A 179 14.81 -18.48 -6.55
C ARG A 179 14.13 -17.44 -5.66
N ILE A 180 13.59 -16.37 -6.26
CA ILE A 180 12.89 -15.32 -5.53
C ILE A 180 11.64 -15.87 -4.84
N LYS A 181 10.83 -16.67 -5.55
CA LYS A 181 9.62 -17.32 -4.97
C LYS A 181 9.98 -18.21 -3.77
N ASN A 182 11.05 -18.99 -3.87
CA ASN A 182 11.52 -19.84 -2.78
C ASN A 182 12.05 -19.01 -1.58
N GLN A 183 12.72 -17.88 -1.83
CA GLN A 183 13.17 -16.97 -0.77
C GLN A 183 12.00 -16.30 -0.05
N VAL A 184 10.98 -15.84 -0.78
CA VAL A 184 9.77 -15.24 -0.20
C VAL A 184 9.06 -16.26 0.71
N LYS A 185 8.85 -17.49 0.23
CA LYS A 185 8.22 -18.56 1.02
C LYS A 185 8.99 -18.87 2.31
N LYS A 186 10.32 -18.90 2.25
CA LYS A 186 11.17 -19.12 3.43
C LYS A 186 11.01 -17.98 4.45
N LEU A 187 11.01 -16.74 3.99
CA LEU A 187 10.83 -15.55 4.84
C LEU A 187 9.44 -15.51 5.48
N GLU A 188 8.41 -15.94 4.77
CA GLU A 188 7.04 -16.04 5.30
C GLU A 188 6.95 -17.08 6.43
N GLU A 189 7.61 -18.24 6.26
CA GLU A 189 7.69 -19.29 7.28
C GLU A 189 8.43 -18.82 8.53
N GLU A 190 9.56 -18.12 8.37
CA GLU A 190 10.32 -17.53 9.47
C GLU A 190 9.50 -16.47 10.21
N ASN A 191 8.79 -15.60 9.49
CA ASN A 191 7.88 -14.62 10.09
C ASN A 191 6.74 -15.29 10.87
N LYS A 192 6.20 -16.42 10.39
CA LYS A 192 5.18 -17.18 11.12
C LYS A 192 5.73 -17.72 12.45
N LYS A 193 6.93 -18.32 12.44
CA LYS A 193 7.58 -18.83 13.66
C LYS A 193 7.86 -17.73 14.67
N LEU A 194 8.31 -16.56 14.20
CA LEU A 194 8.53 -15.40 15.05
C LEU A 194 7.22 -14.93 15.70
N LYS A 195 6.11 -14.86 14.95
CA LYS A 195 4.78 -14.52 15.50
C LYS A 195 4.33 -15.50 16.57
N GLU A 196 4.54 -16.80 16.36
CA GLU A 196 4.22 -17.83 17.35
C GLU A 196 5.06 -17.66 18.62
N THR A 197 6.36 -17.40 18.47
CA THR A 197 7.28 -17.19 19.61
C THR A 197 6.90 -15.96 20.43
N ILE A 198 6.58 -14.86 19.75
CA ILE A 198 6.05 -13.65 20.39
C ILE A 198 4.77 -13.99 21.16
N GLY A 199 3.85 -14.74 20.56
CA GLY A 199 2.63 -15.20 21.22
C GLY A 199 2.89 -16.04 22.48
N TRP A 200 3.85 -16.96 22.43
CA TRP A 200 4.28 -17.77 23.58
C TRP A 200 4.87 -16.91 24.69
N MET A 201 5.71 -15.93 24.36
CA MET A 201 6.27 -15.00 25.34
C MET A 201 5.17 -14.19 26.04
N TYR A 202 4.18 -13.70 25.29
CA TYR A 202 3.05 -12.98 25.88
C TYR A 202 2.23 -13.85 26.83
N ARG A 203 1.95 -15.12 26.49
CA ARG A 203 1.25 -16.05 27.37
C ARG A 203 2.03 -16.32 28.65
N MET A 204 3.33 -16.57 28.54
CA MET A 204 4.20 -16.81 29.68
C MET A 204 4.26 -15.60 30.63
N ILE A 205 4.41 -14.40 30.07
CA ILE A 205 4.38 -13.15 30.85
C ILE A 205 3.02 -12.99 31.54
N TRP A 206 1.92 -13.27 30.84
CA TRP A 206 0.57 -13.18 31.39
C TRP A 206 0.35 -14.16 32.56
N ASP A 207 0.80 -15.41 32.41
CA ASP A 207 0.73 -16.43 33.48
C ASP A 207 1.58 -16.05 34.70
N LEU A 208 2.75 -15.46 34.49
CA LEU A 208 3.60 -14.95 35.58
C LEU A 208 2.92 -13.78 36.31
N ILE A 209 2.34 -12.84 35.58
CA ILE A 209 1.59 -11.72 36.16
C ILE A 209 0.41 -12.22 37.00
N ASN A 210 -0.34 -13.22 36.52
CA ASN A 210 -1.48 -13.77 37.27
C ASN A 210 -1.03 -14.50 38.54
N ARG A 211 0.02 -15.32 38.47
CA ARG A 211 0.59 -15.99 39.66
C ARG A 211 1.06 -15.00 40.73
N MET A 212 1.61 -13.85 40.31
CA MET A 212 2.00 -12.79 41.24
C MET A 212 0.80 -12.07 41.86
N LYS A 213 -0.36 -12.04 41.20
CA LYS A 213 -1.60 -11.47 41.77
C LYS A 213 -2.25 -12.39 42.81
N ASP A 214 -2.20 -13.70 42.59
CA ASP A 214 -2.81 -14.68 43.52
C ASP A 214 -1.98 -14.90 44.80
N SER A 215 -0.72 -14.46 44.81
CA SER A 215 0.21 -14.61 45.94
C SER A 215 0.20 -13.41 46.92
N ARG A 216 -0.76 -12.49 46.78
CA ARG A 216 -0.88 -11.26 47.59
C ARG A 216 -2.28 -11.16 48.18
#